data_AF-D2REA1-F1
#
_entry.id   AF-D2REA1-F1
#
_cell.length_a   1.000
_cell.length_b   1.000
_cell.length_c   1.000
_cell.angle_alpha   90.00
_cell.angle_beta   90.00
_cell.angle_gamma   90.00
#
_symmetry.space_group_name_H-M   'P 1'
#
loop_
_entity.id
_entity.type
_entity.pdbx_description
1 polymer ?
#
loop_
_entity_poly.entity_id
_entity_poly.type
_entity_poly.pdbx_seq_one_letter_code
_entity_poly.pdbx_strand_id
1 'polypeptide(L)' 'MKLKIVQVPLPLEIVEELKARSGRNTIKDALSEAVYHYISCPHIKKVKTTMKVSKMRGRKPLYLKDFIE' A
#
# COMPACT_ATOMS: atom_id res chain seq x y z
N MET A 1 -15.79 -3.11 4.40
CA MET A 1 -14.40 -2.88 3.97
C MET A 1 -13.92 -4.11 3.20
N LYS A 2 -13.36 -3.97 1.98
CA LYS A 2 -12.87 -5.10 1.18
C LYS A 2 -11.36 -5.24 1.38
N LEU A 3 -10.90 -6.33 1.99
CA LEU A 3 -9.48 -6.58 2.24
C LEU A 3 -8.82 -7.08 0.95
N LYS A 4 -7.70 -6.45 0.56
CA LYS A 4 -6.88 -6.89 -0.58
C LYS A 4 -5.66 -7.64 -0.04
N ILE A 5 -5.58 -8.93 -0.33
CA ILE A 5 -4.42 -9.76 0.00
C ILE A 5 -3.41 -9.60 -1.12
N VAL A 6 -2.17 -9.27 -0.77
CA VAL A 6 -1.07 -9.07 -1.72
C VAL A 6 0.12 -9.88 -1.22
N GLN A 7 0.86 -10.47 -2.16
CA GLN A 7 2.13 -11.14 -1.88
C GLN A 7 3.26 -10.28 -2.42
N VAL A 8 4.29 -10.06 -1.61
CA VAL A 8 5.47 -9.27 -1.97
C VAL A 8 6.71 -10.05 -1.53
N PRO A 9 7.67 -10.31 -2.43
CA PRO A 9 8.95 -10.90 -2.04
C PRO A 9 9.76 -9.85 -1.27
N LEU A 10 10.18 -10.17 -0.05
CA LEU A 10 11.05 -9.35 0.77
C LEU A 10 12.22 -10.20 1.28
N PRO A 11 13.45 -9.64 1.33
CA PRO A 11 14.58 -10.27 2.01
C PRO A 11 14.28 -10.53 3.48
N LEU A 12 14.78 -11.65 4.01
CA LEU A 12 14.58 -12.07 5.40
C LEU A 12 15.18 -11.06 6.38
N GLU A 13 16.37 -10.55 6.09
CA GLU A 13 17.09 -9.55 6.92
C GLU A 13 16.21 -8.33 7.20
N ILE A 14 15.55 -7.80 6.17
CA ILE A 14 14.66 -6.64 6.28
C ILE A 14 13.44 -6.95 7.16
N VAL A 15 12.90 -8.17 7.07
CA VAL A 15 11.75 -8.60 7.87
C VAL A 15 12.12 -8.72 9.34
N GLU A 16 13.31 -9.25 9.65
CA GLU A 16 13.81 -9.38 11.02
C GLU A 16 14.07 -8.01 11.64
N GLU A 17 14.73 -7.10 10.92
CA GLU A 17 14.93 -5.73 11.36
C GLU A 17 13.60 -5.01 11.63
N LEU A 18 12.62 -5.20 10.75
CA LEU A 18 11.30 -4.60 10.87
C LEU A 18 10.58 -5.09 12.14
N LYS A 19 10.63 -6.39 12.43
CA LYS A 19 10.05 -6.95 13.65
C LYS A 19 10.75 -6.43 14.90
N ALA A 20 12.09 -6.38 14.88
CA ALA A 20 12.88 -5.88 16.00
C ALA A 20 12.55 -4.41 16.31
N ARG A 21 12.41 -3.55 15.29
CA ARG A 21 12.07 -2.13 15.47
C ARG A 21 10.62 -1.88 15.89
N SER A 22 9.69 -2.71 15.40
CA SER A 22 8.26 -2.56 15.71
C SER A 22 7.85 -3.23 17.02
N GLY A 23 8.65 -4.17 17.55
CA GLY A 23 8.28 -4.97 18.72
C GLY A 23 7.10 -5.93 18.46
N ARG A 24 6.75 -6.17 17.20
CA ARG A 24 5.62 -7.04 16.79
C ARG A 24 6.08 -8.45 16.49
N ASN A 25 5.26 -9.42 16.88
CA ASN A 25 5.53 -10.84 16.67
C ASN A 25 5.26 -11.27 15.21
N THR A 26 4.26 -10.68 14.57
CA THR A 26 3.87 -11.04 13.20
C THR A 26 4.40 -10.04 12.17
N ILE A 27 4.74 -10.55 10.99
CA ILE A 27 5.19 -9.74 9.85
C ILE A 27 4.09 -8.78 9.42
N LYS A 28 2.84 -9.23 9.46
CA LYS A 28 1.66 -8.46 9.03
C LYS A 28 1.47 -7.23 9.89
N ASP A 29 1.56 -7.38 11.21
CA ASP A 29 1.38 -6.25 12.13
C ASP A 29 2.54 -5.27 12.02
N ALA A 30 3.78 -5.78 11.99
CA ALA A 30 4.99 -4.97 11.81
C ALA A 30 4.94 -4.13 10.53
N LEU A 31 4.55 -4.75 9.40
CA LEU A 31 4.39 -4.06 8.13
C LEU A 31 3.26 -3.03 8.18
N SER A 32 2.12 -3.39 8.76
CA SER A 32 0.99 -2.47 8.85
C SER A 32 1.36 -1.20 9.62
N GLU A 33 2.05 -1.35 10.75
CA GLU A 33 2.49 -0.24 11.59
C GLU A 33 3.50 0.66 10.86
N ALA A 34 4.47 0.07 10.17
CA ALA A 34 5.43 0.82 9.37
C ALA A 34 4.77 1.58 8.21
N VAL A 35 3.79 0.97 7.54
CA VAL A 35 3.03 1.63 6.47
C VAL A 35 2.20 2.79 7.03
N TYR A 36 1.51 2.60 8.15
CA TYR A 36 0.75 3.68 8.78
C TYR A 36 1.66 4.83 9.22
N HIS A 37 2.81 4.51 9.85
CA HIS A 37 3.80 5.50 10.23
C HIS A 37 4.33 6.28 9.01
N TYR A 38 4.62 5.60 7.90
CA TYR A 38 5.04 6.26 6.66
C TYR A 38 3.93 7.18 6.11
N ILE A 39 2.67 6.74 6.10
CA ILE A 39 1.57 7.57 5.60
C ILE A 39 1.32 8.79 6.51
N SER A 40 1.47 8.63 7.82
CA SER A 40 1.22 9.69 8.80
C SER A 40 2.40 10.63 9.03
N CYS A 41 3.61 10.29 8.58
CA CYS A 41 4.81 11.04 8.94
C CYS A 41 4.80 12.44 8.28
N PRO A 42 4.85 13.53 9.09
CA PRO A 42 4.75 14.91 8.60
C PRO A 42 5.98 15.35 7.80
N HIS A 43 7.09 14.61 7.90
CA HIS A 43 8.34 14.92 7.22
C HIS A 43 8.44 14.32 5.81
N ILE A 44 7.45 13.55 5.36
CA ILE A 44 7.45 13.00 4.02
C ILE A 44 7.04 14.07 3.00
N LYS A 45 7.94 14.29 2.02
CA LYS A 45 7.59 15.05 0.82
C LYS A 45 6.45 14.31 0.13
N LYS A 46 5.27 14.95 0.05
CA LYS A 46 4.13 14.41 -0.70
C LYS A 46 4.57 14.09 -2.12
N VAL A 47 4.73 12.82 -2.43
CA VAL A 47 4.98 12.36 -3.80
C VAL A 47 3.70 12.70 -4.56
N LYS A 48 3.75 13.72 -5.42
CA LYS A 48 2.68 13.99 -6.39
C LYS A 48 2.67 12.78 -7.32
N THR A 49 1.83 11.79 -7.03
CA THR A 49 1.58 10.67 -7.91
C THR A 49 0.95 11.22 -9.18
N THR A 50 1.77 11.54 -10.19
CA THR A 50 1.30 11.73 -11.56
C THR A 50 0.95 10.35 -12.11
N MET A 51 -0.06 9.70 -11.54
CA MET A 51 -0.69 8.56 -12.18
C MET A 51 -1.29 9.11 -13.46
N LYS A 52 -0.59 8.91 -14.59
CA LYS A 52 -1.18 9.10 -15.90
C LYS A 52 -2.25 8.01 -16.03
N VAL A 53 -3.46 8.30 -15.57
CA VAL A 53 -4.64 7.50 -15.90
C VAL A 53 -4.71 7.55 -17.42
N SER A 54 -4.31 6.47 -18.09
CA SER A 54 -4.53 6.38 -19.53
C SER A 54 -6.04 6.46 -19.70
N LYS A 55 -6.52 7.51 -20.36
CA LYS A 55 -7.93 7.60 -20.73
C LYS A 55 -8.17 6.43 -21.67
N MET A 56 -8.77 5.33 -21.17
CA MET A 56 -9.24 4.26 -22.05
C MET A 56 -10.13 4.91 -23.10
N ARG A 57 -9.73 4.80 -24.38
CA ARG A 57 -10.58 5.21 -25.50
C ARG A 57 -11.58 4.07 -25.73
N GLY A 58 -12.87 4.37 -25.60
CA GLY A 58 -13.96 3.41 -25.82
C GLY A 58 -14.97 3.35 -24.67
N ARG A 59 -15.97 2.47 -24.80
CA ARG A 59 -16.95 2.21 -23.74
C ARG A 59 -16.25 1.56 -22.54
N LYS A 60 -16.46 2.11 -21.35
CA LYS A 60 -16.01 1.49 -20.10
C LYS A 60 -16.72 0.15 -19.91
N PRO A 61 -16.02 -0.90 -19.45
CA PRO A 61 -16.65 -2.14 -19.02
C PRO A 61 -17.73 -1.88 -17.96
N LEU A 62 -18.84 -2.62 -18.02
CA LEU A 62 -20.01 -2.41 -17.14
C LEU A 62 -19.63 -2.46 -15.64
N TYR A 63 -18.71 -3.34 -15.28
CA TYR A 63 -18.23 -3.54 -13.89
C TYR A 63 -17.37 -2.39 -13.33
N LEU A 64 -17.00 -1.41 -14.16
CA LEU A 64 -16.23 -0.22 -13.73
C LEU A 64 -17.11 1.01 -13.48
N LYS A 65 -18.43 0.91 -13.68
CA LYS A 65 -19.37 1.99 -13.35
C LYS A 65 -19.44 2.26 -11.85
N ASP A 66 -19.31 1.21 -11.05
CA ASP A 66 -19.53 1.24 -9.59
C ASP A 66 -18.38 1.90 -8.80
N PHE A 67 -17.31 2.33 -9.48
CA PHE A 67 -16.10 2.89 -8.86
C PHE A 67 -15.89 4.38 -9.17
N ILE A 68 -16.90 5.10 -9.69
CA ILE A 68 -16.78 6.48 -10.19
C ILE A 68 -17.54 7.52 -9.34
N GLU A 69 -18.16 7.16 -8.22
CA GLU A 69 -18.67 8.13 -7.24
C GLU A 69 -17.59 8.57 -6.24
#